data_AF-A0A959LUY3-F1
#
_entry.id   AF-A0A959LUY3-F1
#
_cell.length_a   1.000
_cell.length_b   1.000
_cell.length_c   1.000
_cell.angle_alpha   90.00
_cell.angle_beta   90.00
_cell.angle_gamma   90.00
#
_symmetry.space_group_name_H-M   'P 1'
#
loop_
_entity.id
_entity.type
_entity.pdbx_description
1 polymer ?
#
loop_
_entity_poly.entity_id
_entity_poly.type
_entity_poly.pdbx_seq_one_letter_code
_entity_poly.pdbx_strand_id
1 'polypeptide(L)' 'MEKTKTISNRTHVIKRESNWAIKKEGAKRATKLYKSKLEAIKAAKESRKKGVILVVHKADGSIQEWIR' A
#
# COMPACT_ATOMS: atom_id res chain seq x y z
N MET A 1 -19.25 2.06 -17.59
CA MET A 1 -18.22 2.84 -16.87
C MET A 1 -16.99 1.96 -16.61
N GLU A 2 -16.18 1.72 -17.63
CA GLU A 2 -14.92 0.98 -17.50
C GLU A 2 -13.83 1.91 -16.98
N LYS A 3 -13.48 1.78 -15.70
CA LYS A 3 -12.24 2.37 -15.19
C LYS A 3 -11.11 1.46 -15.69
N THR A 4 -10.49 1.84 -16.80
CA THR A 4 -9.27 1.22 -17.32
C THR A 4 -8.25 1.14 -16.19
N LYS A 5 -8.02 -0.08 -15.71
CA LYS A 5 -7.12 -0.38 -14.61
C LYS A 5 -5.71 -0.24 -15.16
N THR A 6 -5.15 0.97 -15.14
CA THR A 6 -3.72 1.17 -15.28
C THR A 6 -3.06 0.26 -14.25
N ILE A 7 -2.34 -0.75 -14.72
CA ILE A 7 -1.60 -1.70 -13.88
C ILE A 7 -0.40 -0.93 -13.37
N SER A 8 -0.66 -0.01 -12.45
CA SER A 8 0.38 0.69 -11.77
C SER A 8 0.92 -0.30 -10.75
N ASN A 9 2.13 -0.80 -11.00
CA ASN A 9 2.80 -1.77 -10.14
C ASN A 9 3.27 -1.10 -8.85
N ARG A 10 2.37 -0.47 -8.08
CA ARG A 10 2.71 0.16 -6.80
C ARG A 10 1.80 -0.35 -5.71
N THR A 11 2.34 -0.44 -4.52
CA THR A 11 1.63 -0.85 -3.32
C THR A 11 1.70 0.28 -2.32
N HIS A 12 0.55 0.77 -1.87
CA HIS A 12 0.43 1.84 -0.90
C HIS A 12 0.11 1.27 0.47
N VAL A 13 0.84 1.71 1.48
CA VAL A 13 0.57 1.42 2.88
C VAL A 13 0.06 2.71 3.52
N ILE A 14 -1.27 2.78 3.69
CA ILE A 14 -1.96 3.97 4.20
C ILE A 14 -2.49 3.72 5.61
N LYS A 15 -2.41 4.73 6.48
CA LYS A 15 -3.09 4.67 7.78
C LYS A 15 -4.59 4.92 7.58
N ARG A 16 -5.43 4.12 8.21
CA ARG A 16 -6.88 4.23 8.24
C ARG A 16 -7.37 4.12 9.68
N GLU A 17 -7.82 5.23 10.25
CA GLU A 17 -8.29 5.34 11.65
C GLU A 17 -7.24 4.79 12.63
N SER A 18 -7.40 3.54 13.07
CA SER A 18 -6.49 2.84 13.99
C SER A 18 -5.63 1.76 13.34
N ASN A 19 -5.81 1.49 12.04
CA ASN A 19 -5.17 0.40 11.31
C ASN A 19 -4.35 0.91 10.11
N TRP A 20 -3.62 0.01 9.48
CA TRP A 20 -2.79 0.22 8.30
C TRP A 20 -3.28 -0.66 7.16
N ALA A 21 -3.71 -0.03 6.08
CA ALA A 21 -4.23 -0.70 4.91
C ALA A 21 -3.17 -0.81 3.82
N ILE A 22 -2.94 -2.03 3.33
CA ILE A 22 -2.17 -2.27 2.12
C ILE A 22 -3.12 -2.21 0.94
N LYS A 23 -2.91 -1.28 0.02
CA LYS A 23 -3.70 -1.10 -1.19
C LYS A 23 -2.80 -1.15 -2.41
N LYS A 24 -3.11 -2.01 -3.38
CA LYS A 24 -2.42 -1.95 -4.69
C LYS A 24 -2.94 -0.74 -5.47
N GLU A 25 -2.06 -0.06 -6.18
CA GLU A 25 -2.42 1.05 -7.04
C GLU A 25 -3.40 0.56 -8.13
N GLY A 26 -4.47 1.32 -8.36
CA GLY A 26 -5.60 0.90 -9.21
C GLY A 26 -6.56 -0.13 -8.59
N ALA A 27 -6.29 -0.67 -7.39
CA ALA A 27 -7.27 -1.52 -6.70
C ALA A 27 -8.38 -0.69 -6.07
N LYS A 28 -9.64 -1.14 -6.22
CA LYS A 28 -10.81 -0.50 -5.58
C LYS A 28 -10.84 -0.71 -4.07
N ARG A 29 -10.16 -1.75 -3.56
CA ARG A 29 -10.18 -2.16 -2.15
C ARG A 29 -8.76 -2.33 -1.62
N ALA A 30 -8.61 -2.18 -0.31
CA ALA A 30 -7.40 -2.61 0.38
C ALA A 30 -7.28 -4.14 0.29
N THR A 31 -6.07 -4.62 0.02
CA THR A 31 -5.75 -6.05 0.01
C THR A 31 -5.83 -6.61 1.43
N LYS A 32 -5.29 -5.87 2.41
CA LYS A 32 -5.21 -6.33 3.79
C LYS A 32 -5.06 -5.16 4.76
N LEU A 33 -5.52 -5.36 5.99
CA LEU A 33 -5.46 -4.40 7.09
C LEU A 33 -4.58 -4.99 8.21
N TYR A 34 -3.78 -4.15 8.83
CA TYR A 34 -2.88 -4.49 9.93
C TYR A 34 -3.08 -3.49 11.06
N LYS A 35 -2.90 -3.90 12.31
CA LYS A 35 -2.97 -2.96 13.44
C LYS A 35 -1.72 -2.09 13.51
N SER A 36 -0.56 -2.68 13.23
CA SER A 36 0.73 -2.00 13.27
C SER A 36 1.28 -1.63 11.89
N LYS A 37 1.95 -0.49 11.82
CA LYS A 37 2.66 -0.03 10.62
C LYS A 37 3.75 -1.01 10.21
N LEU A 38 4.52 -1.49 11.19
CA LEU A 38 5.64 -2.40 10.96
C LEU A 38 5.16 -3.70 10.32
N GLU A 39 4.04 -4.25 10.81
CA GLU A 39 3.42 -5.44 10.21
C GLU A 39 2.94 -5.16 8.79
N ALA A 40 2.31 -4.02 8.54
CA ALA A 40 1.87 -3.63 7.20
C ALA A 40 3.04 -3.51 6.23
N ILE A 41 4.14 -2.86 6.64
CA ILE A 41 5.34 -2.71 5.82
C ILE A 41 5.99 -4.08 5.56
N LYS A 42 6.14 -4.90 6.60
CA LYS A 42 6.75 -6.22 6.49
C LYS A 42 5.95 -7.10 5.53
N ALA A 43 4.64 -7.20 5.72
CA ALA A 43 3.77 -7.96 4.84
C ALA A 43 3.71 -7.38 3.42
N ALA A 44 3.74 -6.05 3.27
CA ALA A 44 3.81 -5.41 1.96
C ALA A 44 5.12 -5.76 1.25
N LYS A 45 6.24 -5.79 1.98
CA LYS A 45 7.58 -6.16 1.47
C LYS A 45 7.66 -7.63 1.08
N GLU A 46 7.09 -8.54 1.90
CA GLU A 46 7.02 -9.98 1.60
C GLU A 46 6.07 -10.27 0.42
N SER A 47 4.97 -9.54 0.31
CA SER A 47 4.00 -9.71 -0.77
C SER A 47 4.40 -8.99 -2.07
N ARG A 48 5.50 -8.23 -2.05
CA ARG A 48 5.98 -7.42 -3.16
C ARG A 48 6.65 -8.31 -4.20
N LYS A 49 6.24 -8.18 -5.47
CA LYS A 49 6.96 -8.78 -6.60
C LYS A 49 8.11 -7.88 -7.04
N LYS A 50 9.15 -8.45 -7.66
CA LYS A 50 10.23 -7.67 -8.30
C LYS A 50 9.64 -6.64 -9.26
N GLY A 51 10.03 -5.37 -9.12
CA GLY A 51 9.55 -4.25 -9.93
C GLY A 51 8.27 -3.54 -9.44
N VAL A 52 7.61 -4.02 -8.38
CA VAL A 52 6.44 -3.31 -7.79
C VAL A 52 6.93 -2.28 -6.80
N ILE A 53 6.67 -0.97 -6.87
CA ILE A 53 7.18 0.00 -5.86
C ILE A 53 6.30 0.01 -4.60
N LEU A 54 6.89 0.00 -3.41
CA LEU A 54 6.15 0.08 -2.14
C LEU A 54 6.20 1.52 -1.61
N VAL A 55 5.05 2.17 -1.53
CA VAL A 55 4.86 3.53 -1.04
C VAL A 55 4.31 3.46 0.38
N VAL A 56 5.10 3.90 1.34
CA VAL A 56 4.71 3.95 2.75
C VAL A 56 4.23 5.35 3.07
N HIS A 57 2.98 5.49 3.53
CA HIS A 57 2.46 6.76 4.02
C HIS A 57 2.72 6.93 5.52
N LYS A 58 2.68 8.18 5.99
CA LYS A 58 2.70 8.57 7.40
C LYS A 58 1.28 8.52 7.98
N ALA A 59 1.20 8.72 9.29
CA ALA A 59 -0.08 8.77 9.99
C ALA A 59 -0.96 9.95 9.56
N ASP A 60 -0.35 11.05 9.10
CA ASP A 60 -1.02 12.23 8.56
C ASP A 60 -1.45 12.07 7.09
N GLY A 61 -1.09 10.96 6.44
CA GLY A 61 -1.42 10.67 5.04
C GLY A 61 -0.35 11.08 4.03
N SER A 62 0.64 11.90 4.42
CA SER A 62 1.79 12.22 3.56
C SER A 62 2.62 10.98 3.23
N ILE A 63 3.37 11.02 2.15
CA ILE A 63 4.28 9.93 1.81
C ILE A 63 5.50 10.01 2.73
N GLN A 64 5.81 8.89 3.39
CA GLN A 64 7.02 8.74 4.18
C GLN A 64 8.18 8.30 3.30
N GLU A 65 8.00 7.23 2.55
CA GLU A 65 9.09 6.55 1.86
C GLU A 65 8.63 5.76 0.64
N TRP A 66 9.51 5.69 -0.35
CA TRP A 66 9.36 4.90 -1.56
C TRP A 66 10.42 3.79 -1.58
N ILE A 67 9.98 2.55 -1.43
CA ILE A 67 10.83 1.38 -1.42
C ILE A 67 10.76 0.74 -2.81
N ARG A 68 11.87 0.77 -3.54
CA ARG A 68 12.04 0.22 -4.90
C ARG A 68 12.64 -1.17 -4.94
#